data_AF-A0A6C0JPH1-F1
#
_entry.id   AF-A0A6C0JPH1-F1
#
_cell.length_a   1.000
_cell.length_b   1.000
_cell.length_c   1.000
_cell.angle_alpha   90.00
_cell.angle_beta   90.00
_cell.angle_gamma   90.00
#
_symmetry.space_group_name_H-M   'P 1'
#
loop_
_entity.id
_entity.type
_entity.pdbx_description
1 polymer ?
#
loop_
_entity_poly.entity_id
_entity_poly.type
_entity_poly.pdbx_seq_one_letter_code
_entity_poly.pdbx_strand_id
1 'polypeptide(L)'
;MSKCLPDSSITNRIFGIFLQVMLIFVFLTLFFFTYVGAVEKDAFKLQMNIVVDDLSDDMNVRQFVAPGQEDTATVIIDGSLEVARRNAMSETKKEDKKINDQNATIRNKALKWIAIAGGLLVVVVIILASTGHCVPFYLHTKEALIVVFFVALTEILFLNIITKKYWSVNPSEVRHQLGESMKGWIKENHPQSSN
;
A
#
# COMPACT_ATOMS: atom_id res chain seq x y z
N MET A 1 48.54 -6.79 -16.39
CA MET A 1 47.50 -7.67 -16.96
C MET A 1 47.22 -8.78 -15.96
N SER A 2 46.16 -8.62 -15.14
CA SER A 2 45.75 -9.68 -14.21
C SER A 2 45.31 -10.89 -15.03
N LYS A 3 45.99 -12.03 -14.84
CA LYS A 3 45.60 -13.30 -15.44
C LYS A 3 44.24 -13.69 -14.88
N CYS A 4 43.17 -13.51 -15.66
CA CYS A 4 41.87 -14.09 -15.35
C CYS A 4 42.04 -15.61 -15.37
N LEU A 5 41.74 -16.26 -14.25
CA LEU A 5 41.60 -17.72 -14.24
C LEU A 5 40.34 -18.08 -15.04
N PRO A 6 40.37 -19.13 -15.87
CA PRO A 6 39.18 -19.57 -16.60
C PRO A 6 38.06 -19.85 -15.60
N ASP A 7 36.91 -19.22 -15.85
CA ASP A 7 35.76 -19.28 -14.96
C ASP A 7 35.31 -20.73 -14.80
N SER A 8 35.10 -21.15 -13.56
CA SER A 8 34.53 -22.48 -13.32
C SER A 8 33.07 -22.40 -13.76
N SER A 9 32.63 -23.30 -14.64
CA SER A 9 31.25 -23.32 -15.18
C SER A 9 30.19 -23.29 -14.05
N ILE A 10 30.53 -23.85 -12.88
CA ILE A 10 29.69 -23.87 -11.69
C ILE A 10 29.64 -22.47 -11.03
N THR A 11 30.79 -21.82 -10.80
CA THR A 11 30.87 -20.48 -10.19
C THR A 11 30.08 -19.46 -11.02
N ASN A 12 30.24 -19.50 -12.34
CA ASN A 12 29.52 -18.62 -13.27
C ASN A 12 28.00 -18.76 -13.16
N ARG A 13 27.51 -20.01 -13.12
CA ARG A 13 26.08 -20.33 -13.01
C ARG A 13 25.49 -19.90 -11.66
N ILE A 14 26.18 -20.23 -10.57
CA ILE A 14 25.75 -19.88 -9.21
C ILE A 14 25.69 -18.35 -9.06
N PHE A 15 26.71 -17.65 -9.57
CA PHE A 15 26.73 -16.18 -9.54
C PHE A 15 25.57 -15.57 -10.33
N GLY A 16 25.29 -16.07 -11.53
CA GLY A 16 24.16 -15.61 -12.35
C GLY A 16 22.82 -15.77 -11.64
N ILE A 17 22.56 -16.97 -11.07
CA ILE A 17 21.34 -17.24 -10.30
C ILE A 17 21.25 -16.31 -9.09
N PHE A 18 22.34 -16.17 -8.34
CA PHE A 18 22.39 -15.32 -7.15
C PHE A 18 22.08 -13.86 -7.50
N LEU A 19 22.67 -13.33 -8.58
CA LEU A 19 22.43 -11.97 -9.06
C LEU A 19 20.97 -11.78 -9.48
N GLN A 20 20.40 -12.75 -10.19
CA GLN A 20 19.01 -12.72 -10.63
C GLN A 20 18.05 -12.71 -9.45
N VAL A 21 18.25 -13.59 -8.46
CA VAL A 21 17.41 -13.63 -7.24
C VAL A 21 17.50 -12.31 -6.48
N MET A 22 18.69 -11.73 -6.36
CA MET A 22 18.87 -10.43 -5.70
C MET A 22 18.15 -9.29 -6.43
N LEU A 23 18.25 -9.23 -7.75
CA LEU A 23 17.56 -8.21 -8.56
C LEU A 23 16.04 -8.35 -8.48
N ILE A 24 15.52 -9.58 -8.54
CA ILE A 24 14.08 -9.84 -8.35
C ILE A 24 13.63 -9.41 -6.96
N PHE A 25 14.39 -9.76 -5.91
CA PHE A 25 14.07 -9.39 -4.53
C PHE A 25 14.00 -7.86 -4.34
N VAL A 26 14.99 -7.13 -4.87
CA VAL A 26 15.01 -5.66 -4.82
C VAL A 26 13.83 -5.09 -5.60
N PHE A 27 13.57 -5.60 -6.81
CA PHE A 27 12.43 -5.19 -7.61
C PHE A 27 11.11 -5.38 -6.87
N LEU A 28 10.82 -6.59 -6.37
CA LEU A 28 9.57 -6.89 -5.67
C LEU A 28 9.40 -6.03 -4.42
N THR A 29 10.47 -5.80 -3.67
CA THR A 29 10.42 -4.92 -2.49
C THR A 29 10.04 -3.50 -2.89
N LEU A 30 10.71 -2.92 -3.90
CA LEU A 30 10.37 -1.58 -4.37
C LEU A 30 8.95 -1.53 -4.94
N PHE A 31 8.59 -2.48 -5.80
CA PHE A 31 7.27 -2.61 -6.41
C PHE A 31 6.15 -2.64 -5.36
N PHE A 32 6.33 -3.40 -4.28
CA PHE A 32 5.36 -3.48 -3.19
C PHE A 32 5.14 -2.11 -2.52
N PHE A 33 6.22 -1.42 -2.14
CA PHE A 33 6.08 -0.15 -1.43
C PHE A 33 5.68 1.02 -2.32
N THR A 34 6.03 1.01 -3.62
CA THR A 34 5.73 2.13 -4.52
C THR A 34 4.44 1.95 -5.28
N TYR A 35 4.18 0.76 -5.83
CA TYR A 35 3.05 0.51 -6.72
C TYR A 35 1.90 -0.15 -5.97
N VAL A 36 2.12 -1.27 -5.28
CA VAL A 36 1.03 -1.98 -4.56
C VAL A 36 0.38 -1.06 -3.54
N GLY A 37 1.17 -0.38 -2.71
CA GLY A 37 0.64 0.56 -1.71
C GLY A 37 -0.12 1.75 -2.31
N ALA A 38 0.23 2.20 -3.52
CA ALA A 38 -0.51 3.26 -4.21
C ALA A 38 -1.86 2.75 -4.73
N VAL A 39 -1.85 1.61 -5.43
CA VAL A 39 -3.06 1.01 -6.01
C VAL A 39 -4.04 0.57 -4.91
N GLU A 40 -3.54 0.00 -3.81
CA GLU A 40 -4.38 -0.40 -2.66
C GLU A 40 -5.04 0.82 -2.00
N LYS A 41 -4.30 1.93 -1.85
CA LYS A 41 -4.84 3.17 -1.30
C LYS A 41 -5.95 3.75 -2.17
N ASP A 42 -5.79 3.68 -3.49
CA ASP A 42 -6.81 4.17 -4.42
C ASP A 42 -8.04 3.25 -4.45
N ALA A 43 -7.83 1.92 -4.40
CA ALA A 43 -8.93 0.96 -4.28
C ALA A 43 -9.71 1.13 -2.96
N PHE A 44 -9.02 1.34 -1.84
CA PHE A 44 -9.62 1.59 -0.54
C PHE A 44 -10.48 2.86 -0.55
N LYS A 45 -9.97 3.97 -1.12
CA LYS A 45 -10.73 5.22 -1.24
C LYS A 45 -11.99 5.05 -2.08
N LEU A 46 -11.88 4.34 -3.21
CA LEU A 46 -13.03 4.07 -4.08
C LEU A 46 -14.11 3.28 -3.32
N GLN A 47 -13.71 2.23 -2.61
CA GLN A 47 -14.63 1.42 -1.82
C GLN A 47 -15.25 2.20 -0.65
N MET A 48 -14.48 3.05 0.02
CA MET A 48 -14.99 3.91 1.08
C MET A 48 -16.03 4.90 0.54
N ASN A 49 -15.75 5.54 -0.59
CA ASN A 49 -16.71 6.46 -1.23
C ASN A 49 -18.01 5.74 -1.61
N ILE A 50 -17.93 4.54 -2.21
CA ILE A 50 -19.13 3.76 -2.55
C ILE A 50 -19.95 3.42 -1.30
N VAL A 51 -19.31 3.01 -0.21
CA VAL A 51 -20.03 2.68 1.05
C VAL A 51 -20.66 3.92 1.67
N VAL A 52 -19.99 5.07 1.62
CA VAL A 52 -20.52 6.34 2.13
C VAL A 52 -21.69 6.84 1.26
N ASP A 53 -21.58 6.75 -0.06
CA ASP A 53 -22.64 7.14 -0.99
C ASP A 53 -23.88 6.23 -0.83
N ASP A 54 -23.67 4.91 -0.75
CA ASP A 54 -24.73 3.91 -0.51
C ASP A 54 -25.43 4.13 0.85
N LEU A 55 -24.67 4.49 1.89
CA LEU A 55 -25.22 4.88 3.18
C LEU A 55 -26.04 6.17 3.10
N SER A 56 -25.57 7.17 2.35
CA SER A 56 -26.28 8.44 2.17
C SER A 56 -27.63 8.25 1.47
N ASP A 57 -27.68 7.36 0.47
CA ASP A 57 -28.90 7.03 -0.25
C ASP A 57 -29.86 6.15 0.58
N ASP A 58 -29.35 5.11 1.26
CA ASP A 58 -30.16 4.17 2.06
C ASP A 58 -30.72 4.81 3.34
N MET A 59 -29.97 5.74 3.95
CA MET A 59 -30.42 6.45 5.15
C MET A 59 -31.57 7.43 4.90
N ASN A 60 -31.95 7.68 3.64
CA ASN A 60 -33.13 8.47 3.26
C ASN A 60 -33.35 9.65 4.21
N VAL A 61 -32.33 10.50 4.36
CA VAL A 61 -32.26 11.53 5.41
C VAL A 61 -33.42 12.54 5.32
N ARG A 62 -34.18 12.49 4.22
CA ARG A 62 -35.53 13.07 4.06
C ARG A 62 -36.53 12.66 5.14
N GLN A 63 -36.35 11.54 5.84
CA GLN A 63 -37.26 11.10 6.91
C GLN A 63 -36.97 11.75 8.27
N PHE A 64 -35.78 12.31 8.48
CA PHE A 64 -35.41 13.01 9.71
C PHE A 64 -35.76 14.51 9.68
N VAL A 65 -36.38 14.98 8.59
CA VAL A 65 -36.73 16.40 8.40
C VAL A 65 -38.18 16.52 7.94
N ALA A 66 -38.98 17.28 8.70
CA ALA A 66 -40.37 17.55 8.36
C ALA A 66 -40.50 18.22 6.97
N PRO A 67 -41.58 17.95 6.19
CA PRO A 67 -41.69 18.45 4.83
C PRO A 67 -41.69 19.98 4.82
N GLY A 68 -40.73 20.60 4.09
CA GLY A 68 -40.61 22.06 3.91
C GLY A 68 -39.27 22.70 4.30
N GLN A 69 -38.26 21.93 4.73
CA GLN A 69 -36.91 22.42 5.07
C GLN A 69 -35.80 21.67 4.33
N GLU A 70 -35.85 21.64 2.99
CA GLU A 70 -34.87 20.91 2.17
C GLU A 70 -33.43 21.47 2.33
N ASP A 71 -33.27 22.77 2.54
CA ASP A 71 -31.96 23.42 2.75
C ASP A 71 -31.33 23.09 4.12
N THR A 72 -32.13 22.86 5.16
CA THR A 72 -31.63 22.53 6.50
C THR A 72 -31.14 21.08 6.55
N ALA A 73 -31.77 20.19 5.79
CA ALA A 73 -31.37 18.78 5.69
C ALA A 73 -29.98 18.65 5.07
N THR A 74 -29.68 19.40 4.01
CA THR A 74 -28.36 19.39 3.36
C THR A 74 -27.30 19.97 4.29
N VAL A 75 -27.60 21.03 5.04
CA VAL A 75 -26.68 21.63 6.02
C VAL A 75 -26.42 20.72 7.22
N ILE A 76 -27.41 19.95 7.67
CA ILE A 76 -27.24 18.96 8.73
C ILE A 76 -26.44 17.75 8.24
N ILE A 77 -26.66 17.29 7.01
CA ILE A 77 -25.89 16.19 6.40
C ILE A 77 -24.45 16.63 6.16
N ASP A 78 -24.21 17.78 5.53
CA ASP A 78 -22.85 18.30 5.34
C ASP A 78 -22.19 18.63 6.68
N GLY A 79 -22.92 19.18 7.64
CA GLY A 79 -22.41 19.49 8.97
C GLY A 79 -22.08 18.23 9.79
N SER A 80 -22.92 17.20 9.73
CA SER A 80 -22.67 15.92 10.40
C SER A 80 -21.64 15.07 9.68
N LEU A 81 -21.56 15.13 8.34
CA LEU A 81 -20.49 14.54 7.54
C LEU A 81 -19.17 15.26 7.81
N GLU A 82 -19.18 16.57 7.94
CA GLU A 82 -17.98 17.34 8.25
C GLU A 82 -17.56 17.18 9.71
N VAL A 83 -18.48 17.00 10.65
CA VAL A 83 -18.14 16.65 12.04
C VAL A 83 -17.75 15.18 12.16
N ALA A 84 -18.35 14.24 11.45
CA ALA A 84 -17.88 12.85 11.37
C ALA A 84 -16.50 12.81 10.73
N ARG A 85 -16.25 13.59 9.68
CA ARG A 85 -14.94 13.76 9.04
C ARG A 85 -13.95 14.45 9.97
N ARG A 86 -14.35 15.45 10.75
CA ARG A 86 -13.50 16.13 11.76
C ARG A 86 -13.24 15.27 12.99
N ASN A 87 -14.20 14.50 13.47
CA ASN A 87 -14.06 13.60 14.61
C ASN A 87 -13.23 12.39 14.21
N ALA A 88 -13.49 11.80 13.03
CA ALA A 88 -12.58 10.87 12.38
C ALA A 88 -11.20 11.51 12.22
N MET A 89 -11.07 12.77 11.77
CA MET A 89 -9.78 13.50 11.65
C MET A 89 -9.12 13.89 13.01
N SER A 90 -9.87 14.01 14.10
CA SER A 90 -9.37 14.48 15.40
C SER A 90 -8.94 13.32 16.28
N GLU A 91 -9.63 12.17 16.21
CA GLU A 91 -9.16 10.90 16.77
C GLU A 91 -8.01 10.30 15.94
N THR A 92 -8.03 10.47 14.61
CA THR A 92 -6.90 10.05 13.76
C THR A 92 -5.62 10.86 13.95
N LYS A 93 -5.58 12.07 14.55
CA LYS A 93 -4.26 12.73 14.74
C LYS A 93 -3.28 11.93 15.61
N LYS A 94 -3.78 11.06 16.51
CA LYS A 94 -2.94 10.13 17.28
C LYS A 94 -2.82 8.75 16.61
N GLU A 95 -3.86 8.26 15.95
CA GLU A 95 -3.83 6.98 15.22
C GLU A 95 -3.13 7.04 13.86
N ASP A 96 -3.30 8.11 13.07
CA ASP A 96 -2.52 8.40 11.86
C ASP A 96 -1.04 8.53 12.17
N LYS A 97 -0.69 9.12 13.32
CA LYS A 97 0.72 9.18 13.73
C LYS A 97 1.27 7.77 13.99
N LYS A 98 0.50 6.93 14.68
CA LYS A 98 0.85 5.53 14.95
C LYS A 98 0.93 4.70 13.66
N ILE A 99 -0.02 4.86 12.73
CA ILE A 99 -0.05 4.16 11.44
C ILE A 99 1.09 4.65 10.54
N ASN A 100 1.36 5.96 10.51
CA ASN A 100 2.46 6.52 9.73
C ASN A 100 3.83 6.10 10.29
N ASP A 101 3.98 6.07 11.62
CA ASP A 101 5.20 5.58 12.29
C ASP A 101 5.40 4.08 12.06
N GLN A 102 4.32 3.28 12.06
CA GLN A 102 4.35 1.86 11.72
C GLN A 102 4.74 1.63 10.25
N ASN A 103 4.13 2.37 9.33
CA ASN A 103 4.47 2.32 7.90
C ASN A 103 5.92 2.74 7.63
N ALA A 104 6.38 3.80 8.29
CA ALA A 104 7.77 4.24 8.22
C ALA A 104 8.73 3.18 8.78
N THR A 105 8.34 2.50 9.87
CA THR A 105 9.13 1.41 10.47
C THR A 105 9.23 0.22 9.51
N ILE A 106 8.13 -0.19 8.89
CA ILE A 106 8.10 -1.29 7.92
C ILE A 106 8.94 -0.94 6.69
N ARG A 107 8.79 0.28 6.16
CA ARG A 107 9.60 0.77 5.02
C ARG A 107 11.08 0.78 5.37
N ASN A 108 11.46 1.27 6.55
CA ASN A 108 12.84 1.30 7.00
C ASN A 108 13.41 -0.11 7.22
N LYS A 109 12.61 -1.07 7.72
CA LYS A 109 13.01 -2.48 7.81
C LYS A 109 13.28 -3.06 6.43
N ALA A 110 12.39 -2.81 5.46
CA ALA A 110 12.58 -3.29 4.09
C ALA A 110 13.82 -2.69 3.42
N LEU A 111 14.06 -1.38 3.59
CA LEU A 111 15.27 -0.72 3.10
C LEU A 111 16.54 -1.27 3.75
N LYS A 112 16.50 -1.60 5.05
CA LYS A 112 17.61 -2.30 5.72
C LYS A 112 17.91 -3.67 5.10
N TRP A 113 16.87 -4.44 4.77
CA TRP A 113 17.04 -5.73 4.09
C TRP A 113 17.63 -5.58 2.68
N ILE A 114 17.19 -4.59 1.91
CA ILE A 114 17.80 -4.25 0.62
C ILE A 114 19.28 -3.90 0.82
N ALA A 115 19.62 -3.09 1.82
CA ALA A 115 20.99 -2.70 2.10
C ALA A 115 21.88 -3.90 2.49
N ILE A 116 21.37 -4.82 3.32
CA ILE A 116 22.07 -6.06 3.68
C ILE A 116 22.30 -6.95 2.45
N ALA A 117 21.26 -7.14 1.63
CA ALA A 117 21.34 -7.92 0.40
C ALA A 117 22.37 -7.33 -0.60
N GLY A 118 22.34 -6.01 -0.80
CA GLY A 118 23.32 -5.29 -1.62
C GLY A 118 24.73 -5.39 -1.06
N GLY A 119 24.89 -5.26 0.27
CA GLY A 119 26.18 -5.43 0.93
C GLY A 119 26.77 -6.84 0.72
N LEU A 120 25.93 -7.88 0.83
CA LEU A 120 26.35 -9.26 0.59
C LEU A 120 26.79 -9.47 -0.87
N LEU A 121 26.10 -8.86 -1.83
CA LEU A 121 26.50 -8.89 -3.23
C LEU A 121 27.87 -8.24 -3.46
N VAL A 122 28.14 -7.09 -2.84
CA VAL A 122 29.45 -6.42 -2.92
C VAL A 122 30.55 -7.31 -2.33
N VAL A 123 30.31 -7.94 -1.19
CA VAL A 123 31.26 -8.89 -0.57
C VAL A 123 31.56 -10.05 -1.51
N VAL A 124 30.54 -10.65 -2.14
CA VAL A 124 30.72 -11.74 -3.12
C VAL A 124 31.56 -11.28 -4.31
N VAL A 125 31.32 -10.08 -4.84
CA VAL A 125 32.10 -9.52 -5.95
C VAL A 125 33.56 -9.29 -5.55
N ILE A 126 33.83 -8.78 -4.34
CA ILE A 126 35.20 -8.58 -3.82
C ILE A 126 35.93 -9.92 -3.68
N ILE A 127 35.27 -10.96 -3.18
CA ILE A 127 35.86 -12.30 -3.04
C ILE A 127 36.20 -12.89 -4.41
N LEU A 128 35.30 -12.78 -5.39
CA LEU A 128 35.53 -13.24 -6.75
C LEU A 128 36.68 -12.47 -7.44
N ALA A 129 36.75 -11.15 -7.23
CA ALA A 129 37.85 -10.34 -7.75
C ALA A 129 39.20 -10.69 -7.09
N SER A 130 39.21 -10.93 -5.78
CA SER A 130 40.42 -11.30 -5.01
C SER A 130 40.94 -12.70 -5.34
N THR A 131 40.05 -13.60 -5.74
CA THR A 131 40.40 -14.97 -6.17
C THR A 131 40.78 -15.06 -7.65
N GLY A 132 40.72 -13.95 -8.39
CA GLY A 132 41.13 -13.88 -9.81
C GLY A 132 40.11 -14.48 -10.80
N HIS A 133 38.88 -14.76 -10.33
CA HIS A 133 37.78 -15.18 -11.19
C HIS A 133 37.15 -13.99 -11.89
N CYS A 134 37.11 -14.03 -13.22
CA CYS A 134 36.51 -12.99 -14.06
C CYS A 134 35.13 -13.45 -14.52
N VAL A 135 34.10 -13.17 -13.72
CA VAL A 135 32.70 -13.50 -14.07
C VAL A 135 32.13 -12.37 -14.93
N PRO A 136 31.45 -12.65 -16.06
CA PRO A 136 30.87 -11.63 -16.94
C PRO A 136 29.64 -10.95 -16.30
N PHE A 137 29.88 -10.02 -15.37
CA PHE A 137 28.84 -9.31 -14.60
C PHE A 137 27.77 -8.67 -15.49
N TYR A 138 28.20 -8.04 -16.58
CA TYR A 138 27.31 -7.37 -17.54
C TYR A 138 26.31 -8.33 -18.19
N LEU A 139 26.76 -9.55 -18.55
CA LEU A 139 25.90 -10.54 -19.20
C LEU A 139 24.80 -11.02 -18.23
N HIS A 140 25.19 -11.40 -17.02
CA HIS A 140 24.25 -11.84 -15.97
C HIS A 140 23.27 -10.73 -15.57
N THR A 141 23.72 -9.48 -15.53
CA THR A 141 22.84 -8.35 -15.22
C THR A 141 21.80 -8.15 -16.32
N LYS A 142 22.19 -8.26 -17.59
CA LYS A 142 21.27 -8.16 -18.73
C LYS A 142 20.22 -9.28 -18.70
N GLU A 143 20.64 -10.52 -18.45
CA GLU A 143 19.74 -11.67 -18.33
C GLU A 143 18.77 -11.47 -17.16
N ALA A 144 19.27 -11.07 -15.99
CA ALA A 144 18.45 -10.79 -14.83
C ALA A 144 17.45 -9.65 -15.07
N LEU A 145 17.81 -8.59 -15.79
CA LEU A 145 16.89 -7.50 -16.14
C LEU A 145 15.74 -7.98 -17.04
N ILE A 146 16.01 -8.88 -17.98
CA ILE A 146 14.96 -9.49 -18.81
C ILE A 146 13.99 -10.27 -17.92
N VAL A 147 14.50 -11.05 -16.96
CA VAL A 147 13.64 -11.80 -16.04
C VAL A 147 12.84 -10.84 -15.15
N VAL A 148 13.47 -9.81 -14.59
CA VAL A 148 12.78 -8.79 -13.78
C VAL A 148 11.66 -8.11 -14.57
N PHE A 149 11.87 -7.86 -15.87
CA PHE A 149 10.81 -7.31 -16.74
C PHE A 149 9.60 -8.24 -16.83
N PHE A 150 9.80 -9.54 -17.02
CA PHE A 150 8.69 -10.50 -17.05
C PHE A 150 7.98 -10.59 -15.69
N VAL A 151 8.75 -10.61 -14.59
CA VAL A 151 8.20 -10.57 -13.23
C VAL A 151 7.36 -9.31 -13.03
N ALA A 152 7.86 -8.14 -13.42
CA ALA A 152 7.15 -6.87 -13.34
C ALA A 152 5.82 -6.90 -14.10
N LEU A 153 5.84 -7.42 -15.34
CA LEU A 153 4.65 -7.55 -16.16
C LEU A 153 3.61 -8.46 -15.52
N THR A 154 4.04 -9.62 -14.99
CA THR A 154 3.13 -10.55 -14.31
C THR A 154 2.55 -9.96 -13.04
N GLU A 155 3.35 -9.25 -12.25
CA GLU A 155 2.91 -8.61 -10.99
C GLU A 155 1.90 -7.48 -11.26
N ILE A 156 2.14 -6.64 -12.26
CA ILE A 156 1.21 -5.57 -12.65
C ILE A 156 -0.13 -6.15 -13.12
N LEU A 157 -0.10 -7.18 -13.97
CA LEU A 157 -1.31 -7.83 -14.45
C LEU A 157 -2.08 -8.49 -13.30
N PHE A 158 -1.38 -9.22 -12.43
CA PHE A 158 -1.97 -9.88 -11.27
C PHE A 158 -2.63 -8.88 -10.33
N LEU A 159 -1.93 -7.80 -9.99
CA LEU A 159 -2.47 -6.78 -9.10
C LEU A 159 -3.72 -6.12 -9.70
N ASN A 160 -3.68 -5.73 -10.97
CA ASN A 160 -4.82 -5.10 -11.65
C ASN A 160 -6.05 -6.02 -11.75
N ILE A 161 -5.84 -7.33 -11.78
CA ILE A 161 -6.94 -8.31 -11.78
C ILE A 161 -7.52 -8.45 -10.36
N ILE A 162 -6.67 -8.55 -9.33
CA ILE A 162 -7.12 -8.76 -7.96
C ILE A 162 -7.78 -7.52 -7.37
N THR A 163 -7.19 -6.33 -7.55
CA THR A 163 -7.68 -5.09 -6.93
C THR A 163 -9.08 -4.72 -7.41
N LYS A 164 -9.47 -5.13 -8.62
CA LYS A 164 -10.83 -4.96 -9.14
C LYS A 164 -11.86 -5.90 -8.53
N LYS A 165 -11.42 -7.05 -7.98
CA LYS A 165 -12.32 -8.11 -7.49
C LYS A 165 -12.39 -8.18 -5.96
N TYR A 166 -11.41 -7.63 -5.25
CA TYR A 166 -11.32 -7.71 -3.79
C TYR A 166 -11.87 -6.44 -3.11
N TRP A 167 -12.96 -6.58 -2.35
CA TRP A 167 -13.42 -5.54 -1.43
C TRP A 167 -12.54 -5.61 -0.17
N SER A 168 -11.66 -4.64 0.04
CA SER A 168 -10.81 -4.51 1.23
C SER A 168 -11.59 -3.96 2.44
N VAL A 169 -12.75 -3.35 2.21
CA VAL A 169 -13.57 -2.70 3.24
C VAL A 169 -14.78 -3.57 3.59
N ASN A 170 -14.96 -3.89 4.87
CA ASN A 170 -16.19 -4.53 5.35
C ASN A 170 -17.31 -3.47 5.45
N PRO A 171 -18.37 -3.56 4.63
CA PRO A 171 -19.43 -2.56 4.61
C PRO A 171 -20.11 -2.42 5.98
N SER A 172 -20.37 -3.51 6.70
CA SER A 172 -21.12 -3.47 7.96
C SER A 172 -20.40 -2.68 9.05
N GLU A 173 -19.07 -2.78 9.10
CA GLU A 173 -18.24 -2.09 10.09
C GLU A 173 -18.24 -0.58 9.82
N VAL A 174 -18.11 -0.17 8.55
CA VAL A 174 -18.19 1.23 8.17
C VAL A 174 -19.57 1.82 8.47
N ARG A 175 -20.65 1.07 8.18
CA ARG A 175 -22.02 1.47 8.54
C ARG A 175 -22.17 1.69 10.05
N HIS A 176 -21.60 0.80 10.86
CA HIS A 176 -21.66 0.91 12.32
C HIS A 176 -20.92 2.16 12.83
N GLN A 177 -19.70 2.40 12.35
CA GLN A 177 -18.89 3.55 12.76
C GLN A 177 -19.50 4.90 12.31
N LEU A 178 -20.10 4.95 11.11
CA LEU A 178 -20.85 6.12 10.66
C LEU A 178 -22.09 6.37 11.53
N GLY A 179 -22.86 5.32 11.83
CA GLY A 179 -24.05 5.43 12.67
C GLY A 179 -23.75 5.93 14.08
N GLU A 180 -22.69 5.44 14.72
CA GLU A 180 -22.22 5.93 16.01
C GLU A 180 -21.77 7.39 15.94
N SER A 181 -21.07 7.78 14.87
CA SER A 181 -20.64 9.18 14.66
C SER A 181 -21.82 10.13 14.49
N MET A 182 -22.84 9.73 13.74
CA MET A 182 -24.08 10.51 13.55
C MET A 182 -24.87 10.63 14.85
N LYS A 183 -24.99 9.55 15.62
CA LYS A 183 -25.62 9.56 16.95
C LYS A 183 -24.88 10.49 17.92
N GLY A 184 -23.55 10.52 17.87
CA GLY A 184 -22.72 11.45 18.63
C GLY A 184 -23.01 12.91 18.25
N TRP A 185 -23.02 13.22 16.95
CA TRP A 185 -23.30 14.58 16.45
C TRP A 185 -24.68 15.08 16.84
N ILE A 186 -25.72 14.24 16.70
CA ILE A 186 -27.10 14.57 17.07
C ILE A 186 -27.20 14.86 18.57
N LYS A 187 -26.54 14.04 19.41
CA LYS A 187 -26.53 14.24 20.87
C LYS A 187 -25.83 15.55 21.27
N GLU A 188 -24.81 15.97 20.54
CA GLU A 188 -24.02 17.15 20.85
C GLU A 188 -24.66 18.46 20.34
N ASN A 189 -25.35 18.42 19.19
CA ASN A 189 -25.92 19.61 18.54
C ASN A 189 -27.45 19.75 18.64
N HIS A 190 -28.19 18.66 18.91
CA HIS A 190 -29.64 18.65 19.04
C HIS A 190 -30.14 17.75 20.21
N PRO A 191 -29.89 18.12 21.47
CA PRO A 191 -30.15 17.27 22.64
C PRO A 191 -31.65 17.00 22.93
N GLN A 192 -32.59 17.61 22.20
CA GLN A 192 -34.03 17.45 22.42
C GLN A 192 -34.71 16.39 21.53
N SER A 193 -33.99 15.72 20.61
CA SER A 193 -34.56 14.66 19.76
C SER A 193 -34.38 13.24 20.32
N SER A 194 -33.92 13.09 21.56
CA SER A 194 -33.65 11.78 22.19
C SER A 194 -34.68 11.39 23.26
N ASN A 195 -35.96 11.61 22.99
CA ASN A 195 -37.06 11.00 23.74
C ASN A 195 -37.86 10.09 22.82
#